data_AF-A0A7V0W058-F1
#
_entry.id   AF-A0A7V0W058-F1
#
_cell.length_a   1.000
_cell.length_b   1.000
_cell.length_c   1.000
_cell.angle_alpha   90.00
_cell.angle_beta   90.00
_cell.angle_gamma   90.00
#
_symmetry.space_group_name_H-M   'P 1'
#
loop_
_entity.id
_entity.type
_entity.pdbx_description
1 polymer ?
#
loop_
_entity_poly.entity_id
_entity_poly.type
_entity_poly.pdbx_seq_one_letter_code
_entity_poly.pdbx_strand_id
1 'polypeptide(L)'
;MDFEENNLDEIEGLSQRGRTLSIVDLINANTIDIEMSAFCLYAISNGASFLTSARPGNAGKTTLMACLLTFLTPGVRIVTTSSPSVITEINNALNGKKTDKLCILCHEIGSGHWYGYLWGKYVGQLFNLMNYGCRIASCIHADTIDEIYGTLVSRELGVSESDFNQLDLIL
;
A
#
# COMPACT_ATOMS: atom_id res chain seq x y z
N MET A 1 0.91 24.13 -0.90
CA MET A 1 0.53 23.02 -0.01
C MET A 1 1.79 22.23 0.22
N ASP A 2 2.16 22.07 1.49
CA ASP A 2 3.29 21.21 1.86
C ASP A 2 2.94 19.76 1.45
N PHE A 3 3.90 18.95 1.01
CA PHE A 3 3.57 17.57 0.61
C PHE A 3 3.14 16.73 1.81
N GLU A 4 3.49 17.14 3.03
CA GLU A 4 2.99 16.52 4.26
C GLU A 4 1.49 16.81 4.47
N GLU A 5 1.00 18.00 4.11
CA GLU A 5 -0.45 18.27 4.10
C GLU A 5 -1.15 17.39 3.06
N ASN A 6 -0.57 17.25 1.85
CA ASN A 6 -1.10 16.34 0.85
C ASN A 6 -1.11 14.88 1.33
N ASN A 7 -0.09 14.44 2.08
CA ASN A 7 -0.06 13.07 2.63
C ASN A 7 -1.26 12.84 3.57
N LEU A 8 -1.62 13.82 4.39
CA LEU A 8 -2.80 13.74 5.24
C LEU A 8 -4.07 13.67 4.40
N ASP A 9 -4.19 14.47 3.35
CA ASP A 9 -5.34 14.44 2.44
C ASP A 9 -5.49 13.07 1.75
N GLU A 10 -4.39 12.45 1.31
CA GLU A 10 -4.40 11.11 0.71
C GLU A 10 -4.86 10.05 1.73
N ILE A 11 -4.39 10.14 2.98
CA ILE A 11 -4.80 9.23 4.06
C ILE A 11 -6.26 9.43 4.44
N GLU A 12 -6.74 10.66 4.54
CA GLU A 12 -8.14 10.99 4.79
C GLU A 12 -9.05 10.53 3.64
N GLY A 13 -8.57 10.63 2.39
CA GLY A 13 -9.28 10.18 1.19
C GLY A 13 -9.57 8.67 1.16
N LEU A 14 -8.83 7.86 1.94
CA LEU A 14 -9.11 6.43 2.12
C LEU A 14 -10.34 6.17 3.00
N SER A 15 -10.72 7.13 3.85
CA SER A 15 -11.85 6.97 4.77
C SER A 15 -13.18 7.23 4.07
N GLN A 16 -13.98 6.17 3.88
CA GLN A 16 -15.30 6.28 3.24
C GLN A 16 -16.46 6.54 4.22
N ARG A 17 -16.22 6.42 5.54
CA ARG A 17 -17.29 6.37 6.56
C ARG A 17 -17.01 7.19 7.82
N GLY A 18 -16.44 8.38 7.66
CA GLY A 18 -16.18 9.31 8.75
C GLY A 18 -14.69 9.62 8.89
N ARG A 19 -14.22 9.87 10.11
CA ARG A 19 -12.80 10.16 10.36
C ARG A 19 -11.92 8.94 10.13
N THR A 20 -10.66 9.16 9.74
CA THR A 20 -9.62 8.14 9.79
C THR A 20 -9.42 7.67 11.24
N LEU A 21 -9.35 6.36 11.44
CA LEU A 21 -9.09 5.77 12.75
C LEU A 21 -7.59 5.80 13.04
N SER A 22 -7.24 6.14 14.28
CA SER A 22 -5.87 6.11 14.78
C SER A 22 -5.49 4.69 15.23
N ILE A 23 -4.19 4.45 15.45
CA ILE A 23 -3.73 3.17 15.98
C ILE A 23 -4.34 2.87 17.35
N VAL A 24 -4.55 3.89 18.18
CA VAL A 24 -5.20 3.75 19.49
C VAL A 24 -6.65 3.31 19.35
N ASP A 25 -7.36 3.81 18.35
CA ASP A 25 -8.73 3.36 18.05
C ASP A 25 -8.74 1.87 17.66
N LEU A 26 -7.79 1.44 16.81
CA LEU A 26 -7.71 0.05 16.35
C LEU A 26 -7.29 -0.92 17.47
N ILE A 27 -6.38 -0.50 18.36
CA ILE A 27 -6.01 -1.27 19.55
C ILE A 27 -7.20 -1.42 20.50
N ASN A 28 -7.91 -0.33 20.79
CA ASN A 28 -9.10 -0.37 21.65
C ASN A 28 -10.22 -1.23 21.06
N ALA A 29 -10.32 -1.30 19.73
CA ALA A 29 -11.25 -2.17 19.02
C ALA A 29 -10.79 -3.63 18.91
N ASN A 30 -9.62 -3.99 19.46
CA ASN A 30 -8.99 -5.31 19.33
C ASN A 30 -8.79 -5.76 17.87
N THR A 31 -8.60 -4.82 16.94
CA THR A 31 -8.30 -5.12 15.53
C THR A 31 -6.83 -5.51 15.35
N ILE A 32 -5.95 -4.88 16.13
CA ILE A 32 -4.51 -5.16 16.19
C ILE A 32 -4.08 -4.97 17.64
N ASP A 33 -3.19 -5.81 18.16
CA ASP A 33 -2.68 -5.65 19.52
C ASP A 33 -1.50 -4.64 19.56
N ILE A 34 -0.99 -4.38 20.77
CA ILE A 34 0.07 -3.39 20.99
C ILE A 34 1.38 -3.88 20.35
N GLU A 35 1.69 -5.16 20.48
CA GLU A 35 2.90 -5.79 19.98
C GLU A 35 2.97 -5.73 18.45
N MET A 36 1.90 -6.13 17.76
CA MET A 36 1.76 -6.04 16.31
C MET A 36 1.79 -4.58 15.85
N SER A 37 1.15 -3.67 16.58
CA SER A 37 1.18 -2.23 16.27
C SER A 37 2.60 -1.67 16.35
N ALA A 38 3.35 -2.01 17.40
CA ALA A 38 4.73 -1.59 17.57
C ALA A 38 5.65 -2.18 16.49
N PHE A 39 5.43 -3.44 16.11
CA PHE A 39 6.16 -4.07 15.00
C PHE A 39 5.87 -3.39 13.66
N CYS A 40 4.60 -3.08 13.37
CA CYS A 40 4.23 -2.35 12.16
C CYS A 40 4.85 -0.96 12.12
N LEU A 41 4.85 -0.23 13.24
CA LEU A 41 5.53 1.07 13.34
C LEU A 41 7.02 0.93 13.04
N TYR A 42 7.70 -0.04 13.65
CA TYR A 42 9.12 -0.29 13.40
C TYR A 42 9.38 -0.61 11.92
N ALA A 43 8.65 -1.58 11.34
CA ALA A 43 8.86 -2.01 9.97
C ALA A 43 8.57 -0.90 8.95
N ILE A 44 7.42 -0.21 9.07
CA ILE A 44 7.00 0.82 8.12
C ILE A 44 7.90 2.06 8.20
N SER A 45 8.28 2.50 9.40
CA SER A 45 9.24 3.62 9.55
C SER A 45 10.63 3.30 8.98
N ASN A 46 11.01 2.02 8.94
CA ASN A 46 12.25 1.53 8.30
C ASN A 46 12.10 1.19 6.80
N GLY A 47 10.91 1.40 6.24
CA GLY A 47 10.68 1.34 4.81
C GLY A 47 10.00 0.11 4.27
N ALA A 48 9.25 -0.60 5.12
CA ALA A 48 8.44 -1.73 4.69
C ALA A 48 7.39 -1.34 3.64
N SER A 49 7.33 -2.12 2.56
CA SER A 49 6.16 -2.21 1.69
C SER A 49 5.15 -3.20 2.29
N PHE A 50 3.87 -2.87 2.23
CA PHE A 50 2.86 -3.68 2.91
C PHE A 50 1.55 -3.81 2.15
N LEU A 51 0.89 -4.94 2.37
CA LEU A 51 -0.49 -5.18 1.92
C LEU A 51 -1.40 -5.41 3.12
N THR A 52 -2.64 -4.94 3.04
CA THR A 52 -3.72 -5.37 3.92
C THR A 52 -4.68 -6.29 3.17
N SER A 53 -5.07 -7.39 3.78
CA SER A 53 -5.72 -8.51 3.12
C SER A 53 -6.91 -9.03 3.90
N ALA A 54 -7.97 -9.32 3.15
CA ALA A 54 -9.20 -9.95 3.62
C ALA A 54 -10.10 -10.21 2.42
N ARG A 55 -10.66 -11.41 2.33
CA ARG A 55 -11.57 -11.77 1.24
C ARG A 55 -12.89 -10.98 1.27
N PRO A 56 -13.55 -10.74 2.42
CA PRO A 56 -14.77 -9.95 2.42
C PRO A 56 -14.53 -8.48 2.08
N GLY A 57 -15.46 -7.89 1.33
CA GLY A 57 -15.61 -6.43 1.29
C GLY A 57 -16.03 -5.91 2.66
N ASN A 58 -15.64 -4.68 3.00
CA ASN A 58 -15.92 -4.03 4.29
C ASN A 58 -15.30 -4.71 5.53
N ALA A 59 -14.28 -5.56 5.36
CA ALA A 59 -13.55 -6.19 6.47
C ALA A 59 -12.64 -5.21 7.25
N GLY A 60 -12.46 -3.97 6.77
CA GLY A 60 -11.61 -2.97 7.42
C GLY A 60 -10.19 -2.85 6.85
N LYS A 61 -9.84 -3.54 5.76
CA LYS A 61 -8.51 -3.45 5.08
C LYS A 61 -8.04 -2.02 4.88
N THR A 62 -8.87 -1.22 4.19
CA THR A 62 -8.56 0.18 3.88
C THR A 62 -8.44 1.02 5.15
N THR A 63 -9.24 0.74 6.18
CA THR A 63 -9.14 1.41 7.49
C THR A 63 -7.81 1.11 8.17
N LEU A 64 -7.38 -0.15 8.17
CA LEU A 64 -6.07 -0.55 8.71
C LEU A 64 -4.94 0.08 7.90
N MET A 65 -5.00 0.01 6.57
CA MET A 65 -4.00 0.60 5.68
C MET A 65 -3.85 2.11 5.90
N ALA A 66 -4.97 2.85 5.96
CA ALA A 66 -4.98 4.29 6.20
C ALA A 66 -4.31 4.64 7.55
N CYS A 67 -4.60 3.87 8.60
CA CYS A 67 -3.94 4.02 9.89
C CYS A 67 -2.43 3.76 9.78
N LEU A 68 -2.01 2.68 9.11
CA LEU A 68 -0.60 2.29 9.02
C LEU A 68 0.24 3.25 8.15
N LEU A 69 -0.36 3.93 7.17
CA LEU A 69 0.31 4.98 6.42
C LEU A 69 0.79 6.14 7.30
N THR A 70 0.17 6.35 8.47
CA THR A 70 0.62 7.36 9.44
C THR A 70 1.96 7.00 10.12
N PHE A 71 2.46 5.78 9.92
CA PHE A 71 3.77 5.33 10.43
C PHE A 71 4.93 5.63 9.48
N LEU A 72 4.65 6.21 8.30
CA LEU A 72 5.71 6.66 7.41
C LEU A 72 6.55 7.76 8.08
N THR A 73 7.86 7.68 7.90
CA THR A 73 8.81 8.67 8.42
C THR A 73 8.62 10.01 7.68
N PRO A 74 8.74 11.16 8.37
CA PRO A 74 8.68 12.47 7.73
C PRO A 74 9.61 12.59 6.52
N GLY A 75 9.15 13.26 5.46
CA GLY A 75 9.87 13.35 4.20
C GLY A 75 9.57 12.23 3.19
N VAL A 76 8.75 11.24 3.54
CA VAL A 76 8.23 10.25 2.59
C VAL A 76 6.92 10.77 2.01
N ARG A 77 6.91 11.03 0.69
CA ARG A 77 5.72 11.48 -0.03
C ARG A 77 4.86 10.29 -0.45
N ILE A 78 3.57 10.36 -0.16
CA ILE A 78 2.55 9.46 -0.69
C ILE A 78 2.18 9.91 -2.10
N VAL A 79 2.14 8.96 -3.03
CA VAL A 79 1.65 9.18 -4.39
C VAL A 79 0.61 8.12 -4.70
N THR A 80 -0.66 8.54 -4.74
CA THR A 80 -1.76 7.65 -5.08
C THR A 80 -1.79 7.36 -6.57
N THR A 81 -1.93 6.09 -6.92
CA THR A 81 -2.06 5.63 -8.30
C THR A 81 -3.31 4.78 -8.48
N SER A 82 -4.01 5.05 -9.57
CA SER A 82 -5.11 4.23 -10.06
C SER A 82 -4.99 3.98 -11.56
N SER A 83 -3.83 4.30 -12.14
CA SER A 83 -3.64 4.25 -13.58
C SER A 83 -2.20 3.97 -13.98
N PRO A 84 -1.98 3.46 -15.21
CA PRO A 84 -0.64 3.19 -15.73
C PRO A 84 0.20 4.46 -15.95
N SER A 85 -0.46 5.60 -16.20
CA SER A 85 0.23 6.85 -16.52
C SER A 85 1.03 7.36 -15.32
N VAL A 86 0.46 7.31 -14.12
CA VAL A 86 1.14 7.74 -12.89
C VAL A 86 2.36 6.86 -12.61
N ILE A 87 2.23 5.54 -12.76
CA ILE A 87 3.35 4.58 -12.59
C ILE A 87 4.46 4.88 -13.60
N THR A 88 4.10 5.15 -14.86
CA THR A 88 5.04 5.49 -15.93
C THR A 88 5.76 6.82 -15.65
N GLU A 89 5.03 7.84 -15.19
CA GLU A 89 5.59 9.14 -14.81
C GLU A 89 6.58 9.00 -13.65
N ILE A 90 6.24 8.24 -12.62
CA ILE A 90 7.16 7.94 -11.50
C ILE A 90 8.41 7.25 -12.04
N ASN A 91 8.26 6.17 -12.81
CA ASN A 91 9.40 5.42 -13.34
C ASN A 91 10.32 6.30 -14.21
N ASN A 92 9.74 7.16 -15.05
CA ASN A 92 10.49 8.11 -15.86
C ASN A 92 11.21 9.18 -15.01
N ALA A 93 10.55 9.69 -13.96
CA ALA A 93 11.14 10.66 -13.05
C ALA A 93 12.30 10.06 -12.23
N LEU A 94 12.19 8.79 -11.84
CA LEU A 94 13.28 8.05 -11.20
C LEU A 94 14.49 7.93 -12.14
N ASN A 95 14.26 7.68 -13.43
CA ASN A 95 15.31 7.56 -14.45
C ASN A 95 16.45 6.61 -14.01
N GLY A 96 16.08 5.46 -13.45
CA GLY A 96 17.01 4.45 -12.95
C GLY A 96 17.65 4.75 -11.59
N LYS A 97 17.37 5.91 -10.97
CA LYS A 97 17.90 6.27 -9.65
C LYS A 97 17.04 5.67 -8.55
N LYS A 98 17.69 5.28 -7.45
CA LYS A 98 16.99 4.85 -6.24
C LYS A 98 16.50 6.04 -5.42
N THR A 99 15.33 5.90 -4.79
CA THR A 99 14.78 6.85 -3.82
C THR A 99 14.08 6.12 -2.69
N ASP A 100 14.31 6.56 -1.46
CA ASP A 100 13.58 6.14 -0.27
C ASP A 100 12.51 7.18 0.13
N LYS A 101 12.16 8.12 -0.76
CA LYS A 101 11.26 9.25 -0.43
C LYS A 101 9.85 9.10 -0.99
N LEU A 102 9.52 7.95 -1.58
CA LEU A 102 8.22 7.69 -2.17
C LEU A 102 7.55 6.47 -1.54
N CYS A 103 6.27 6.63 -1.20
CA CYS A 103 5.34 5.55 -0.93
C CYS A 103 4.22 5.60 -1.97
N ILE A 104 4.12 4.57 -2.81
CA ILE A 104 3.11 4.50 -3.85
C ILE A 104 1.89 3.81 -3.28
N LEU A 105 0.78 4.55 -3.24
CA LEU A 105 -0.48 4.08 -2.68
C LEU A 105 -1.40 3.62 -3.82
N CYS A 106 -1.84 2.37 -3.75
CA CYS A 106 -2.96 1.87 -4.54
C CYS A 106 -4.07 1.54 -3.54
N HIS A 107 -5.29 2.05 -3.71
CA HIS A 107 -6.34 1.80 -2.72
C HIS A 107 -6.66 0.30 -2.65
N GLU A 108 -6.71 -0.36 -3.81
CA GLU A 108 -6.94 -1.80 -3.88
C GLU A 108 -6.36 -2.42 -5.16
N ILE A 109 -5.68 -3.56 -5.02
CA ILE A 109 -5.36 -4.45 -6.13
C ILE A 109 -6.59 -5.33 -6.36
N GLY A 110 -7.36 -4.99 -7.38
CA GLY A 110 -8.62 -5.65 -7.69
C GLY A 110 -9.19 -5.19 -9.03
N SER A 111 -9.97 -6.05 -9.68
CA SER A 111 -10.60 -5.78 -10.99
C SER A 111 -11.81 -4.83 -10.93
N GLY A 112 -12.06 -4.20 -9.78
CA GLY A 112 -13.10 -3.18 -9.61
C GLY A 112 -12.79 -1.91 -10.41
N HIS A 113 -13.84 -1.17 -10.78
CA HIS A 113 -13.73 0.05 -11.59
C HIS A 113 -13.76 1.33 -10.73
N TRP A 114 -13.25 1.26 -9.51
CA TRP A 114 -13.29 2.36 -8.55
C TRP A 114 -12.00 3.18 -8.59
N TYR A 115 -12.07 4.44 -8.20
CA TYR A 115 -10.87 5.26 -8.04
C TYR A 115 -9.90 4.62 -7.04
N GLY A 116 -8.60 4.64 -7.37
CA GLY A 116 -7.56 3.99 -6.57
C GLY A 116 -7.41 2.49 -6.79
N TYR A 117 -8.22 1.85 -7.64
CA TYR A 117 -8.07 0.43 -7.96
C TYR A 117 -7.06 0.23 -9.09
N LEU A 118 -6.25 -0.83 -8.99
CA LEU A 118 -5.30 -1.22 -10.02
C LEU A 118 -5.43 -2.72 -10.33
N TRP A 119 -5.40 -3.04 -11.63
CA TRP A 119 -5.50 -4.41 -12.11
C TRP A 119 -4.68 -4.67 -13.36
N GLY A 120 -4.49 -5.94 -13.69
CA GLY A 120 -3.72 -6.40 -14.84
C GLY A 120 -2.22 -6.12 -14.69
N LYS A 121 -1.52 -6.09 -15.83
CA LYS A 121 -0.05 -5.97 -15.90
C LYS A 121 0.54 -4.73 -15.23
N TYR A 122 -0.29 -3.74 -14.93
CA TYR A 122 0.12 -2.53 -14.22
C TYR A 122 0.46 -2.81 -12.76
N VAL A 123 -0.09 -3.87 -12.16
CA VAL A 123 0.30 -4.32 -10.82
C VAL A 123 1.76 -4.77 -10.83
N GLY A 124 2.20 -5.55 -11.83
CA GLY A 124 3.61 -5.88 -12.01
C GLY A 124 4.51 -4.64 -12.15
N GLN A 125 4.07 -3.63 -12.89
CA GLN A 125 4.81 -2.37 -13.04
C GLN A 125 4.89 -1.57 -11.74
N LEU A 126 3.80 -1.53 -10.96
CA LEU A 126 3.78 -0.94 -9.62
C LEU A 126 4.81 -1.63 -8.74
N PHE A 127 4.79 -2.95 -8.67
CA PHE A 127 5.72 -3.75 -7.86
C PHE A 127 7.18 -3.57 -8.28
N ASN A 128 7.44 -3.40 -9.58
CA ASN A 128 8.78 -3.13 -10.07
C ASN A 128 9.41 -1.85 -9.50
N LEU A 129 8.61 -0.87 -9.05
CA LEU A 129 9.11 0.36 -8.43
C LEU A 129 9.89 0.09 -7.13
N MET A 130 9.64 -1.03 -6.43
CA MET A 130 10.42 -1.42 -5.24
C MET A 130 11.89 -1.63 -5.55
N ASN A 131 12.24 -2.05 -6.78
CA ASN A 131 13.64 -2.18 -7.21
C ASN A 131 14.40 -0.84 -7.21
N TYR A 132 13.67 0.27 -7.24
CA TYR A 132 14.20 1.63 -7.13
C TYR A 132 14.04 2.21 -5.71
N GLY A 133 13.71 1.41 -4.70
CA GLY A 133 13.58 1.82 -3.30
C GLY A 133 12.24 2.47 -2.92
N CYS A 134 11.30 2.57 -3.86
CA CYS A 134 9.95 3.02 -3.54
C CYS A 134 9.25 2.00 -2.63
N ARG A 135 8.40 2.51 -1.73
CA ARG A 135 7.50 1.66 -0.92
C ARG A 135 6.17 1.49 -1.64
N ILE A 136 5.46 0.41 -1.36
CA ILE A 136 4.09 0.21 -1.85
C ILE A 136 3.17 -0.06 -0.65
N ALA A 137 1.98 0.54 -0.68
CA ALA A 137 0.88 0.24 0.22
C ALA A 137 -0.38 -0.04 -0.60
N SER A 138 -1.05 -1.17 -0.34
CA SER A 138 -2.34 -1.49 -0.98
C SER A 138 -3.21 -2.46 -0.18
N CYS A 139 -4.50 -2.50 -0.50
CA CYS A 139 -5.39 -3.60 -0.10
C CYS A 139 -5.41 -4.70 -1.18
N ILE A 140 -5.73 -5.94 -0.79
CA ILE A 140 -6.03 -7.05 -1.70
C ILE A 140 -7.12 -7.96 -1.12
N HIS A 141 -7.92 -8.58 -2.01
CA HIS A 141 -8.94 -9.56 -1.62
C HIS A 141 -8.38 -10.99 -1.62
N ALA A 142 -7.83 -11.40 -0.49
CA ALA A 142 -7.34 -12.77 -0.25
C ALA A 142 -7.34 -13.07 1.26
N ASP A 143 -7.38 -14.34 1.64
CA ASP A 143 -7.30 -14.74 3.06
C ASP A 143 -6.00 -15.48 3.40
N THR A 144 -5.20 -15.87 2.40
CA THR A 144 -3.96 -16.61 2.61
C THR A 144 -2.82 -16.05 1.76
N ILE A 145 -1.58 -16.25 2.22
CA ILE A 145 -0.39 -15.87 1.47
C ILE A 145 -0.32 -16.59 0.11
N ASP A 146 -0.81 -17.85 0.03
CA ASP A 146 -0.86 -18.61 -1.21
C ASP A 146 -1.84 -18.00 -2.22
N GLU A 147 -2.98 -17.48 -1.76
CA GLU A 147 -3.95 -16.79 -2.62
C GLU A 147 -3.38 -15.46 -3.12
N ILE A 148 -2.70 -14.70 -2.24
CA ILE A 148 -2.04 -13.44 -2.60
C ILE A 148 -0.95 -13.73 -3.64
N TYR A 149 -0.08 -14.70 -3.37
CA TYR A 149 0.99 -15.11 -4.29
C TYR A 149 0.43 -15.54 -5.64
N GLY A 150 -0.54 -16.45 -5.65
CA GLY A 150 -1.16 -16.96 -6.87
C GLY A 150 -1.83 -15.86 -7.69
N THR A 151 -2.40 -14.85 -7.03
CA THR A 151 -3.03 -13.69 -7.68
C THR A 151 -1.98 -12.74 -8.27
N LEU A 152 -1.00 -12.31 -7.47
CA LEU A 152 0.02 -11.34 -7.89
C LEU A 152 0.96 -11.89 -8.97
N VAL A 153 1.44 -13.13 -8.80
CA VAL A 153 2.36 -13.78 -9.74
C VAL A 153 1.63 -14.39 -10.95
N SER A 154 0.29 -14.29 -11.00
CA SER A 154 -0.49 -14.71 -12.15
C SER A 154 -0.02 -14.02 -13.44
N ARG A 155 -0.29 -14.65 -14.60
CA ARG A 155 -0.03 -14.02 -15.91
C ARG A 155 -0.82 -12.73 -16.13
N GLU A 156 -1.93 -12.56 -15.41
CA GLU A 156 -2.79 -11.38 -15.52
C GLU A 156 -2.15 -10.17 -14.86
N LEU A 157 -1.66 -10.32 -13.62
CA LEU A 157 -1.05 -9.23 -12.85
C LEU A 157 0.45 -9.07 -13.13
N GLY A 158 1.14 -10.16 -13.40
CA GLY A 158 2.52 -10.17 -13.89
C GLY A 158 3.56 -9.66 -12.89
N VAL A 159 3.30 -9.76 -11.58
CA VAL A 159 4.32 -9.50 -10.56
C VAL A 159 5.35 -10.63 -10.64
N SER A 160 6.63 -10.28 -10.73
CA SER A 160 7.68 -11.31 -10.71
C SER A 160 7.84 -11.90 -9.31
N GLU A 161 8.33 -13.14 -9.18
CA GLU A 161 8.62 -13.73 -7.87
C GLU A 161 9.62 -12.88 -7.07
N SER A 162 10.61 -12.28 -7.75
CA SER A 162 11.56 -11.36 -7.12
C SER A 162 10.93 -10.07 -6.63
N ASP A 163 9.91 -9.54 -7.31
CA ASP A 163 9.20 -8.35 -6.83
C ASP A 163 8.22 -8.71 -5.70
N PHE A 164 7.57 -9.87 -5.76
CA PHE A 164 6.72 -10.35 -4.66
C PHE A 164 7.52 -10.54 -3.37
N ASN A 165 8.71 -11.13 -3.45
CA ASN A 165 9.59 -11.36 -2.30
C ASN A 165 10.17 -10.07 -1.68
N GLN A 166 9.93 -8.90 -2.29
CA GLN A 166 10.26 -7.60 -1.70
C GLN A 166 9.14 -7.03 -0.82
N LEU A 167 7.95 -7.65 -0.77
CA LEU A 167 6.93 -7.28 0.22
C LEU A 167 7.41 -7.65 1.62
N ASP A 168 7.34 -6.69 2.53
CA ASP A 168 7.82 -6.86 3.90
C ASP A 168 6.70 -7.33 4.84
N LEU A 169 5.47 -6.83 4.63
CA LEU A 169 4.33 -7.11 5.50
C LEU A 169 3.07 -7.47 4.70
N ILE A 170 2.34 -8.48 5.19
CA ILE A 170 0.99 -8.81 4.77
C ILE A 170 0.16 -8.95 6.04
N LEU A 171 -0.88 -8.14 6.16
CA LEU A 171 -1.71 -7.99 7.37
C LEU A 171 -3.17 -8.33 7.09
#